data_AF-A0A1L5L4W8-F1
#
_entry.id   AF-A0A1L5L4W8-F1
#
_cell.length_a   1.000
_cell.length_b   1.000
_cell.length_c   1.000
_cell.angle_alpha   90.00
_cell.angle_beta   90.00
_cell.angle_gamma   90.00
#
_symmetry.space_group_name_H-M   'P 1'
#
loop_
_entity.id
_entity.type
_entity.pdbx_description
1 polymer ?
#
loop_
_entity_poly.entity_id
_entity_poly.type
_entity_poly.pdbx_seq_one_letter_code
_entity_poly.pdbx_strand_id
1 'polypeptide(L)'
;KDCPSFGGVYKLAAIQNAEGEFVPKIKISENTEKITNPGNKTIFRVYDKETGKIRADLICFADETYDTSEELLLFDPNATWKKTRLPGGSYTMREILKPVFIHGECVYNSPSVMEIAQYCRQEKDTLWDETKRLFYPHRVYVDLSQKLYDTKSRLLNDLSR
;
A
#
# COMPACT_ATOMS: atom_id res chain seq x y z
N LYS A 1 -12.01 19.31 -14.07
CA LYS A 1 -13.15 18.37 -14.17
C LYS A 1 -13.61 18.11 -12.75
N ASP A 2 -14.77 18.61 -12.37
CA ASP A 2 -15.35 18.29 -11.06
C ASP A 2 -15.73 16.81 -11.06
N CYS A 3 -15.17 16.04 -10.14
CA CYS A 3 -15.41 14.61 -10.01
C CYS A 3 -16.12 14.36 -8.68
N PRO A 4 -17.47 14.26 -8.65
CA PRO A 4 -18.23 14.15 -7.41
C PRO A 4 -18.11 12.78 -6.72
N SER A 5 -17.21 11.91 -7.18
CA SER A 5 -17.04 10.54 -6.69
C SER A 5 -15.57 10.12 -6.65
N PHE A 6 -15.18 9.39 -5.61
CA PHE A 6 -13.81 8.87 -5.43
C PHE A 6 -13.52 7.56 -6.17
N GLY A 7 -14.52 6.89 -6.76
CA GLY A 7 -14.32 5.69 -7.58
C GLY A 7 -13.89 4.43 -6.81
N GLY A 8 -14.16 4.34 -5.51
CA GLY A 8 -13.83 3.17 -4.69
C GLY A 8 -14.51 1.89 -5.17
N VAL A 9 -13.82 0.74 -5.03
CA VAL A 9 -14.31 -0.58 -5.46
C VAL A 9 -14.03 -1.66 -4.41
N TYR A 10 -14.91 -2.66 -4.30
CA TYR A 10 -14.66 -3.88 -3.54
C TYR A 10 -14.34 -5.04 -4.50
N LYS A 11 -13.26 -5.77 -4.22
CA LYS A 11 -12.77 -6.89 -5.06
C LYS A 11 -12.25 -8.03 -4.18
N LEU A 12 -12.61 -9.26 -4.53
CA LEU A 12 -12.02 -10.46 -3.96
C LEU A 12 -10.54 -10.53 -4.36
N ALA A 13 -9.64 -10.66 -3.37
CA ALA A 13 -8.20 -10.75 -3.60
C ALA A 13 -7.61 -12.12 -3.23
N ALA A 14 -8.25 -12.87 -2.32
CA ALA A 14 -7.82 -14.21 -1.92
C ALA A 14 -9.00 -15.05 -1.43
N ILE A 15 -8.84 -16.37 -1.44
CA ILE A 15 -9.75 -17.33 -0.79
C ILE A 15 -8.91 -18.21 0.12
N GLN A 16 -9.36 -18.45 1.34
CA GLN A 16 -8.70 -19.38 2.25
C GLN A 16 -9.01 -20.83 1.83
N ASN A 17 -7.99 -21.68 1.69
CA ASN A 17 -8.17 -23.11 1.41
C ASN A 17 -8.50 -23.90 2.69
N ALA A 18 -8.69 -25.22 2.56
CA ALA A 18 -9.03 -26.09 3.68
C ALA A 18 -7.89 -26.18 4.72
N GLU A 19 -6.66 -25.92 4.30
CA GLU A 19 -5.44 -25.90 5.11
C GLU A 19 -5.25 -24.55 5.85
N GLY A 20 -6.13 -23.56 5.62
CA GLY A 20 -6.08 -22.26 6.27
C GLY A 20 -5.19 -21.22 5.56
N GLU A 21 -4.65 -21.54 4.39
CA GLU A 21 -3.78 -20.67 3.61
C GLU A 21 -4.57 -19.77 2.65
N PHE A 22 -4.15 -18.51 2.51
CA PHE A 22 -4.79 -17.59 1.57
C PHE A 22 -4.28 -17.80 0.14
N VAL A 23 -5.11 -18.42 -0.71
CA VAL A 23 -4.86 -18.60 -2.14
C VAL A 23 -5.14 -17.29 -2.89
N PRO A 24 -4.13 -16.66 -3.53
CA PRO A 24 -4.31 -15.38 -4.21
C PRO A 24 -5.24 -15.50 -5.44
N LYS A 25 -6.12 -14.51 -5.64
CA LYS A 25 -7.03 -14.39 -6.78
C LYS A 25 -6.77 -13.07 -7.50
N ILE A 26 -6.81 -13.11 -8.83
CA ILE A 26 -6.62 -11.95 -9.69
C ILE A 26 -7.81 -11.79 -10.64
N LYS A 27 -8.24 -10.56 -10.87
CA LYS A 27 -9.18 -10.21 -11.94
C LYS A 27 -8.41 -9.52 -13.06
N ILE A 28 -8.49 -10.09 -14.26
CA ILE A 28 -7.92 -9.53 -15.47
C ILE A 28 -8.92 -8.58 -16.13
N SER A 29 -8.43 -7.52 -16.74
CA SER A 29 -9.18 -6.56 -17.53
C SER A 29 -8.31 -6.10 -18.69
N GLU A 30 -8.92 -5.71 -19.80
CA GLU A 30 -8.20 -5.11 -20.94
C GLU A 30 -7.48 -3.80 -20.58
N ASN A 31 -7.98 -3.06 -19.58
CA ASN A 31 -7.28 -1.94 -19.00
C ASN A 31 -6.36 -2.43 -17.87
N THR A 32 -5.05 -2.22 -18.03
CA THR A 32 -4.00 -2.61 -17.08
C THR A 32 -4.21 -2.00 -15.68
N GLU A 33 -4.77 -0.79 -15.59
CA GLU A 33 -5.09 -0.14 -14.31
C GLU A 33 -6.20 -0.86 -13.54
N LYS A 34 -7.03 -1.66 -14.22
CA LYS A 34 -8.13 -2.43 -13.62
C LYS A 34 -7.71 -3.84 -13.20
N ILE A 35 -6.45 -4.22 -13.42
CA ILE A 35 -5.89 -5.50 -12.96
C ILE A 35 -5.61 -5.41 -11.46
N THR A 36 -6.31 -6.23 -10.69
CA THR A 36 -6.22 -6.21 -9.22
C THR A 36 -4.89 -6.78 -8.70
N ASN A 37 -4.40 -6.25 -7.57
CA ASN A 37 -3.29 -6.86 -6.84
C ASN A 37 -3.82 -8.07 -6.02
N PRO A 38 -3.28 -9.28 -6.21
CA PRO A 38 -3.81 -10.50 -5.61
C PRO A 38 -3.42 -10.66 -4.13
N GLY A 39 -4.00 -11.64 -3.45
CA GLY A 39 -3.62 -12.11 -2.10
C GLY A 39 -4.12 -11.26 -0.92
N ASN A 40 -3.92 -11.80 0.28
CA ASN A 40 -4.15 -11.10 1.55
C ASN A 40 -2.97 -10.16 1.84
N LYS A 41 -3.23 -8.87 1.98
CA LYS A 41 -2.19 -7.82 1.93
C LYS A 41 -2.28 -6.87 3.11
N THR A 42 -1.16 -6.27 3.44
CA THR A 42 -1.08 -5.07 4.28
C THR A 42 -0.35 -3.94 3.56
N ILE A 43 -0.33 -2.76 4.17
CA ILE A 43 0.33 -1.58 3.63
C ILE A 43 1.21 -0.97 4.71
N PHE A 44 2.48 -0.77 4.38
CA PHE A 44 3.40 0.00 5.20
C PHE A 44 3.66 1.35 4.55
N ARG A 45 3.42 2.43 5.31
CA ARG A 45 3.90 3.75 4.92
C ARG A 45 5.34 3.90 5.35
N VAL A 46 6.21 4.20 4.39
CA VAL A 46 7.64 4.39 4.59
C VAL A 46 7.93 5.87 4.77
N TYR A 47 8.59 6.23 5.87
CA TYR A 47 9.01 7.59 6.18
C TYR A 47 10.52 7.69 6.14
N ASP A 48 11.01 8.78 5.59
CA ASP A 48 12.37 9.22 5.76
C ASP A 48 12.62 9.64 7.22
N LYS A 49 13.68 9.11 7.84
CA LYS A 49 13.94 9.37 9.27
C LYS A 49 14.48 10.77 9.54
N GLU A 50 15.21 11.34 8.59
CA GLU A 50 15.83 12.67 8.72
C GLU A 50 14.78 13.77 8.59
N THR A 51 13.91 13.67 7.59
CA THR A 51 12.92 14.71 7.25
C THR A 51 11.54 14.44 7.85
N GLY A 52 11.25 13.20 8.27
CA GLY A 52 9.91 12.76 8.68
C GLY A 52 8.91 12.69 7.51
N LYS A 53 9.36 12.85 6.27
CA LYS A 53 8.49 12.89 5.09
C LYS A 53 8.24 11.49 4.52
N ILE A 54 7.07 11.30 3.93
CA ILE A 54 6.71 10.04 3.25
C ILE A 54 7.65 9.83 2.06
N ARG A 55 8.21 8.61 1.95
CA ARG A 55 8.93 8.13 0.78
C ARG A 55 8.01 7.39 -0.17
N ALA A 56 7.23 6.43 0.34
CA ALA A 56 6.25 5.66 -0.43
C ALA A 56 5.26 4.93 0.50
N ASP A 57 4.14 4.48 -0.04
CA ASP A 57 3.34 3.41 0.54
C ASP A 57 3.74 2.08 -0.13
N LEU A 58 4.17 1.09 0.66
CA LEU A 58 4.56 -0.23 0.20
C LEU A 58 3.43 -1.23 0.47
N ILE A 59 2.86 -1.79 -0.60
CA ILE A 59 1.87 -2.86 -0.52
C ILE A 59 2.59 -4.20 -0.54
N CYS A 60 2.35 -5.02 0.47
CA CYS A 60 2.98 -6.34 0.64
C CYS A 60 1.95 -7.37 1.09
N PHE A 61 2.31 -8.64 1.12
CA PHE A 61 1.47 -9.66 1.75
C PHE A 61 1.43 -9.46 3.27
N ALA A 62 0.32 -9.85 3.89
CA ALA A 62 0.11 -9.67 5.33
C ALA A 62 1.09 -10.49 6.20
N ASP A 63 1.78 -11.48 5.61
CA ASP A 63 2.82 -12.29 6.26
C ASP A 63 4.24 -11.73 6.09
N GLU A 64 4.41 -10.64 5.33
CA GLU A 64 5.73 -10.00 5.15
C GLU A 64 6.08 -9.11 6.34
N THR A 65 7.30 -9.29 6.85
CA THR A 65 7.89 -8.47 7.91
C THR A 65 9.14 -7.75 7.39
N TYR A 66 9.36 -6.52 7.84
CA TYR A 66 10.50 -5.69 7.43
C TYR A 66 11.34 -5.30 8.64
N ASP A 67 12.64 -5.45 8.52
CA ASP A 67 13.60 -4.89 9.47
C ASP A 67 14.12 -3.55 8.96
N THR A 68 13.80 -2.48 9.69
CA THR A 68 14.22 -1.12 9.31
C THR A 68 15.73 -0.88 9.46
N SER A 69 16.50 -1.78 10.08
CA SER A 69 17.97 -1.72 10.04
C SER A 69 18.58 -2.27 8.76
N GLU A 70 17.79 -2.93 7.91
CA GLU A 70 18.23 -3.45 6.61
C GLU A 70 17.87 -2.50 5.46
N GLU A 71 18.56 -2.64 4.34
CA GLU A 71 18.25 -1.86 3.13
C GLU A 71 16.84 -2.21 2.61
N LEU A 72 16.02 -1.18 2.34
CA LEU A 72 14.74 -1.34 1.65
C LEU A 72 14.85 -0.91 0.19
N LEU A 73 14.50 -1.83 -0.71
CA LEU A 73 14.37 -1.55 -2.14
C LEU A 73 12.91 -1.23 -2.49
N LEU A 74 12.67 0.00 -2.92
CA LEU A 74 11.39 0.45 -3.49
C LEU A 74 11.51 0.55 -5.01
N PHE A 75 10.44 0.22 -5.73
CA PHE A 75 10.41 0.30 -7.19
C PHE A 75 9.01 0.52 -7.74
N ASP A 76 8.93 1.27 -8.84
CA ASP A 76 7.67 1.51 -9.55
C ASP A 76 7.19 0.21 -10.22
N PRO A 77 5.97 -0.29 -9.93
CA PRO A 77 5.49 -1.56 -10.47
C PRO A 77 5.21 -1.51 -11.99
N ASN A 78 5.08 -0.34 -12.59
CA ASN A 78 4.92 -0.16 -14.03
C ASN A 78 6.25 0.14 -14.74
N ALA A 79 7.18 0.78 -14.04
CA ALA A 79 8.49 1.16 -14.55
C ALA A 79 9.60 0.62 -13.64
N THR A 80 9.76 -0.71 -13.61
CA THR A 80 10.59 -1.44 -12.62
C THR A 80 12.08 -1.09 -12.63
N TRP A 81 12.58 -0.37 -13.64
CA TRP A 81 13.93 0.20 -13.64
C TRP A 81 14.07 1.44 -12.75
N LYS A 82 12.96 2.12 -12.40
CA LYS A 82 12.94 3.21 -11.43
C LYS A 82 12.94 2.61 -10.03
N LYS A 83 14.11 2.64 -9.40
CA LYS A 83 14.35 2.05 -8.08
C LYS A 83 14.88 3.11 -7.12
N THR A 84 14.49 3.00 -5.86
CA THR A 84 15.03 3.77 -4.75
C THR A 84 15.51 2.80 -3.68
N ARG A 85 16.78 2.90 -3.29
CA ARG A 85 17.34 2.14 -2.16
C ARG A 85 17.36 3.06 -0.95
N LEU A 86 16.72 2.64 0.13
CA LEU A 86 16.78 3.30 1.42
C LEU A 86 17.76 2.52 2.30
N PRO A 87 18.90 3.13 2.68
CA PRO A 87 19.85 2.48 3.58
C PRO A 87 19.21 2.03 4.89
N GLY A 88 19.74 0.94 5.44
CA GLY A 88 19.38 0.48 6.78
C GLY A 88 19.49 1.59 7.83
N GLY A 89 18.44 1.75 8.63
CA GLY A 89 18.35 2.75 9.69
C GLY A 89 18.01 4.18 9.22
N SER A 90 17.90 4.44 7.91
CA SER A 90 17.58 5.76 7.36
C SER A 90 16.07 6.04 7.23
N TYR A 91 15.23 5.04 7.53
CA TYR A 91 13.79 5.13 7.36
C TYR A 91 13.05 4.47 8.53
N THR A 92 11.75 4.76 8.62
CA THR A 92 10.83 4.06 9.51
C THR A 92 9.62 3.59 8.71
N MET A 93 8.92 2.57 9.20
CA MET A 93 7.73 2.03 8.56
C MET A 93 6.58 2.01 9.56
N ARG A 94 5.38 2.38 9.10
CA ARG A 94 4.15 2.28 9.87
C ARG A 94 3.11 1.48 9.10
N GLU A 95 2.67 0.37 9.68
CA GLU A 95 1.50 -0.35 9.14
C GLU A 95 0.25 0.52 9.29
N ILE A 96 -0.40 0.84 8.17
CA ILE A 96 -1.54 1.77 8.15
C ILE A 96 -2.89 1.07 8.25
N LEU A 97 -2.97 -0.23 7.96
CA LEU A 97 -4.18 -1.01 8.20
C LEU A 97 -4.23 -1.40 9.69
N LYS A 98 -5.37 -1.14 10.34
CA LYS A 98 -5.62 -1.49 11.73
C LYS A 98 -6.90 -2.31 11.85
N PRO A 99 -6.92 -3.35 12.69
CA PRO A 99 -8.14 -4.12 12.91
C PRO A 99 -9.20 -3.22 13.55
N VAL A 100 -10.39 -3.16 12.94
CA VAL A 100 -11.55 -2.47 13.51
C VAL A 100 -12.49 -3.48 14.16
N PHE A 101 -12.69 -4.61 13.50
CA PHE A 101 -13.51 -5.72 13.97
C PHE A 101 -12.72 -7.03 13.91
N ILE A 102 -12.84 -7.85 14.95
CA ILE A 102 -12.29 -9.21 15.01
C ILE A 102 -13.44 -10.13 15.43
N HIS A 103 -13.75 -11.13 14.61
CA HIS A 103 -14.84 -12.09 14.86
C HIS A 103 -16.21 -11.46 15.19
N GLY A 104 -16.52 -10.30 14.60
CA GLY A 104 -17.77 -9.57 14.82
C GLY A 104 -17.75 -8.60 16.00
N GLU A 105 -16.68 -8.58 16.80
CA GLU A 105 -16.52 -7.65 17.92
C GLU A 105 -15.71 -6.42 17.50
N CYS A 106 -16.20 -5.22 17.86
CA CYS A 106 -15.48 -3.97 17.61
C CYS A 106 -14.33 -3.87 18.62
N VAL A 107 -13.10 -3.98 18.13
CA VAL A 107 -11.87 -3.87 18.94
C VAL A 107 -11.22 -2.49 18.84
N TYR A 108 -11.72 -1.63 17.95
CA TYR A 108 -11.18 -0.30 17.73
C TYR A 108 -11.98 0.77 18.49
N ASN A 109 -11.27 1.56 19.28
CA ASN A 109 -11.84 2.74 19.90
C ASN A 109 -11.83 3.92 18.92
N SER A 110 -13.01 4.44 18.58
CA SER A 110 -13.11 5.55 17.64
C SER A 110 -12.62 6.86 18.28
N PRO A 111 -11.66 7.57 17.65
CA PRO A 111 -11.23 8.87 18.14
C PRO A 111 -12.34 9.91 17.96
N SER A 112 -12.29 10.97 18.77
CA SER A 112 -13.14 12.14 18.61
C SER A 112 -12.89 12.86 17.28
N VAL A 113 -13.87 13.63 16.82
CA VAL A 113 -13.74 14.43 15.59
C VAL A 113 -12.54 15.38 15.65
N MET A 114 -12.22 15.91 16.83
CA MET A 114 -11.07 16.81 17.02
C MET A 114 -9.73 16.08 16.90
N GLU A 115 -9.65 14.85 17.42
CA GLU A 115 -8.47 13.99 17.25
C GLU A 115 -8.30 13.57 15.79
N ILE A 116 -9.39 13.25 15.08
CA ILE A 116 -9.36 12.94 13.64
C ILE A 116 -8.84 14.14 12.83
N ALA A 117 -9.35 15.34 13.12
CA ALA A 117 -8.91 16.56 12.44
C ALA A 117 -7.42 16.85 12.72
N GLN A 118 -6.97 16.63 13.96
CA GLN A 118 -5.58 16.80 14.33
C GLN A 118 -4.66 15.78 13.66
N TYR A 119 -5.07 14.51 13.63
CA TYR A 119 -4.35 13.45 12.93
C TYR A 119 -4.22 13.76 11.43
N CYS A 120 -5.28 14.26 10.80
CA CYS A 120 -5.24 14.66 9.39
C CYS A 120 -4.21 15.78 9.14
N ARG A 121 -4.11 16.78 10.02
CA ARG A 121 -3.09 17.84 9.91
C ARG A 121 -1.68 17.25 10.03
N GLN A 122 -1.45 16.41 11.04
CA GLN A 122 -0.16 15.75 11.26
C GLN A 122 0.26 14.91 10.04
N GLU A 123 -0.65 14.10 9.49
CA GLU A 123 -0.36 13.30 8.29
C GLU A 123 -0.08 14.18 7.06
N LYS A 124 -0.80 15.30 6.89
CA LYS A 124 -0.51 16.25 5.82
C LYS A 124 0.87 16.89 5.96
N ASP A 125 1.38 17.06 7.17
CA ASP A 125 2.71 17.60 7.41
C ASP A 125 3.81 16.60 7.02
N THR A 126 3.51 15.30 6.95
CA THR A 126 4.45 14.28 6.43
C THR A 126 4.54 14.26 4.90
N LEU A 127 3.66 14.97 4.19
CA LEU A 127 3.71 15.07 2.74
C LEU A 127 4.71 16.13 2.27
N TRP A 128 5.29 15.89 1.10
CA TRP A 128 6.14 16.86 0.39
C TRP A 128 5.28 17.99 -0.18
N ASP A 129 5.81 19.22 -0.23
CA ASP A 129 5.05 20.38 -0.71
C ASP A 129 4.61 20.21 -2.17
N GLU A 130 5.42 19.56 -2.99
CA GLU A 130 5.16 19.25 -4.39
C GLU A 130 3.94 18.33 -4.57
N THR A 131 3.68 17.45 -3.60
CA THR A 131 2.53 16.53 -3.59
C THR A 131 1.25 17.20 -3.10
N LYS A 132 1.37 18.32 -2.36
CA LYS A 132 0.23 19.11 -1.85
C LYS A 132 -0.28 20.17 -2.83
N ARG A 133 0.42 20.39 -3.96
CA ARG A 133 0.01 21.37 -4.98
C ARG A 133 -1.36 21.02 -5.56
N LEU A 134 -2.21 22.04 -5.76
CA LEU A 134 -3.54 21.85 -6.37
C LEU A 134 -3.47 21.59 -7.88
N PHE A 135 -2.43 22.12 -8.54
CA PHE A 135 -2.21 21.98 -9.97
C PHE A 135 -0.96 21.13 -10.20
N TYR A 136 -1.13 20.06 -10.97
CA TYR A 136 -0.06 19.13 -11.33
C TYR A 136 0.78 18.63 -10.12
N PRO A 137 0.14 18.08 -9.07
CA PRO A 137 0.87 17.55 -7.93
C PRO A 137 1.82 16.43 -8.33
N HIS A 138 2.95 16.34 -7.63
CA HIS A 138 3.76 15.12 -7.70
C HIS A 138 2.98 13.96 -7.08
N ARG A 139 3.17 12.76 -7.63
CA ARG A 139 2.52 11.56 -7.13
C ARG A 139 3.22 11.10 -5.87
N VAL A 140 2.44 10.67 -4.88
CA VAL A 140 2.95 9.82 -3.80
C VAL A 140 3.16 8.43 -4.39
N TYR A 141 4.33 7.85 -4.17
CA TYR A 141 4.65 6.53 -4.70
C TYR A 141 3.88 5.45 -3.94
N VAL A 142 3.33 4.50 -4.70
CA VAL A 142 2.62 3.32 -4.19
C VAL A 142 3.23 2.12 -4.88
N ASP A 143 4.10 1.43 -4.15
CA ASP A 143 4.95 0.37 -4.69
C ASP A 143 4.49 -0.99 -4.19
N LEU A 144 4.94 -2.05 -4.86
CA LEU A 144 4.66 -3.43 -4.47
C LEU A 144 5.93 -4.06 -3.88
N SER A 145 5.77 -4.92 -2.88
CA SER A 145 6.86 -5.83 -2.49
C SER A 145 7.23 -6.72 -3.67
N GLN A 146 8.49 -7.18 -3.70
CA GLN A 146 8.96 -8.08 -4.75
C GLN A 146 8.11 -9.35 -4.79
N LYS A 147 7.80 -9.95 -3.63
CA LYS A 147 6.96 -11.16 -3.49
C LYS A 147 5.56 -10.94 -4.09
N LEU A 148 4.94 -9.79 -3.83
CA LEU A 148 3.63 -9.45 -4.38
C LEU A 148 3.69 -9.19 -5.90
N TYR A 149 4.69 -8.45 -6.37
CA TYR A 149 4.90 -8.18 -7.79
C TYR A 149 5.10 -9.48 -8.59
N ASP A 150 5.95 -10.37 -8.09
CA ASP A 150 6.23 -11.66 -8.73
C ASP A 150 4.99 -12.54 -8.77
N THR A 151 4.21 -12.58 -7.68
CA THR A 151 2.96 -13.32 -7.62
C THR A 151 1.94 -12.79 -8.62
N LYS A 152 1.80 -11.46 -8.71
CA LYS A 152 0.92 -10.82 -9.70
C LYS A 152 1.34 -11.19 -11.13
N SER A 153 2.63 -11.07 -11.42
CA SER A 153 3.20 -11.35 -12.75
C SER A 153 3.01 -12.81 -13.14
N ARG A 154 3.26 -13.74 -12.21
CA ARG A 154 3.03 -15.17 -12.41
C ARG A 154 1.56 -15.48 -12.74
N LEU A 155 0.62 -14.98 -11.94
CA LEU A 155 -0.81 -15.22 -12.18
C LEU A 155 -1.31 -14.65 -13.51
N LEU A 156 -0.76 -13.50 -13.94
CA LEU A 156 -1.08 -12.93 -15.25
C LEU A 156 -0.58 -13.82 -16.39
N ASN A 157 0.64 -14.34 -16.27
CA ASN A 157 1.22 -15.23 -17.28
C ASN A 157 0.50 -16.58 -17.33
N ASP A 158 0.10 -17.13 -16.18
CA ASP A 158 -0.62 -18.41 -16.09
C ASP A 158 -2.00 -18.34 -16.76
N LEU A 159 -2.68 -17.19 -16.67
CA LEU A 159 -4.03 -16.97 -17.23
C LEU A 159 -4.03 -16.44 -18.67
N SER A 160 -2.85 -16.05 -19.20
CA SER A 160 -2.68 -15.61 -20.59
C SER A 160 -2.33 -16.77 -21.54
N ARG A 161 -2.26 -18.00 -21.02
CA ARG A 161 -2.16 -19.25 -21.78
C ARG A 161 -3.56 -19.81 -22.05
#